data_AF-A0A5B2WVU5-F1
#
_entry.id   AF-A0A5B2WVU5-F1
#
_cell.length_a   1.000
_cell.length_b   1.000
_cell.length_c   1.000
_cell.angle_alpha   90.00
_cell.angle_beta   90.00
_cell.angle_gamma   90.00
#
_symmetry.space_group_name_H-M   'P 1'
#
loop_
_entity.id
_entity.type
_entity.pdbx_description
1 polymer ?
#
loop_
_entity_poly.entity_id
_entity_poly.type
_entity_poly.pdbx_seq_one_letter_code
_entity_poly.pdbx_strand_id
1 'polypeptide(L)'
;MTERHAQPGRDAPALDSAATLVRATAQALRRQRFSRLGLDRTVGARLRLSRWLPHAARDRAFAAVGALGGVPPGQLGHVDLGRTAQWVVDQYRPSGKRYPGVVIGASNGAAVHLCAALGMPWLPQTTLLPILWQGNDPDRPAAAMRFGQQAAEPLLEYNPDVVLHHVHDGNQGRVGMSRTTSFRLKWLRLPLAYQRFVDEHVEPGGPVLLLDCRLRWPATRVAERHLFQTGGYGGLDPDAHLLGSAEVAEFLAAQGSTLRHFDAPPADGPAPEGEWGTAPELVADVLDWAAAHNRPVHRISFEDPQALSAPTTELHREWLRTKGFSGDRLLVESYLMVDPVGAAKVGLVPFWTVFPVRRAQAGLQRYVADVAPVRELQVLLYPHGVRSAGWGPPACWDSLTEFVDRVELPATDRRRYPADYRALPAYGSLLRGLAGGTPELPLPTLSAAEVLAGLRRLGGTEVSVIDDDASDQPRHGRR
;
A
#
# COMPACT_ATOMS: atom_id res chain seq x y z
N MET A 1 28.70 30.12 4.95
CA MET A 1 27.23 30.01 4.88
C MET A 1 26.94 28.51 4.90
N THR A 2 26.46 28.01 6.02
CA THR A 2 26.52 26.59 6.42
C THR A 2 25.60 25.74 5.54
N GLU A 3 26.18 24.76 4.84
CA GLU A 3 25.47 23.67 4.18
C GLU A 3 24.58 22.95 5.20
N ARG A 4 23.27 23.16 5.10
CA ARG A 4 22.31 22.28 5.76
C ARG A 4 22.23 21.01 4.92
N HIS A 5 23.10 20.06 5.22
CA HIS A 5 22.91 18.68 4.81
C HIS A 5 21.52 18.22 5.23
N ALA A 6 20.71 17.78 4.27
CA ALA A 6 19.43 17.12 4.54
C ALA A 6 19.70 15.90 5.42
N GLN A 7 19.19 15.94 6.65
CA GLN A 7 19.32 14.85 7.62
C GLN A 7 18.45 13.66 7.18
N PRO A 8 19.00 12.44 7.17
CA PRO A 8 18.24 11.24 6.84
C PRO A 8 17.18 10.99 7.92
N GLY A 9 15.91 11.14 7.55
CA GLY A 9 14.76 10.93 8.45
C GLY A 9 13.64 11.96 8.35
N ARG A 10 13.83 13.07 7.62
CA ARG A 10 12.78 14.07 7.35
C ARG A 10 12.04 13.92 6.02
N ASP A 11 12.49 12.99 5.15
CA ASP A 11 12.13 12.99 3.73
C ASP A 11 11.16 11.85 3.32
N ALA A 12 10.64 11.06 4.26
CA ALA A 12 9.57 10.10 3.96
C ALA A 12 8.21 10.81 4.09
N PRO A 13 7.38 10.83 3.03
CA PRO A 13 6.05 11.43 3.09
C PRO A 13 5.24 10.79 4.22
N ALA A 14 4.55 11.61 5.03
CA ALA A 14 3.85 11.14 6.22
C ALA A 14 2.68 10.16 5.93
N LEU A 15 2.28 10.00 4.66
CA LEU A 15 1.14 9.19 4.20
C LEU A 15 1.44 8.44 2.89
N ASP A 16 2.69 8.03 2.65
CA ASP A 16 3.04 7.09 1.57
C ASP A 16 2.68 5.64 1.98
N SER A 17 2.14 4.85 1.04
CA SER A 17 1.77 3.46 1.29
C SER A 17 2.98 2.60 1.59
N ALA A 18 4.06 2.69 0.83
CA ALA A 18 5.27 1.92 1.08
C ALA A 18 5.91 2.30 2.44
N ALA A 19 6.19 3.58 2.67
CA ALA A 19 6.79 4.04 3.92
C ALA A 19 5.94 3.69 5.16
N THR A 20 4.62 3.81 5.06
CA THR A 20 3.70 3.50 6.17
C THR A 20 3.67 2.00 6.46
N LEU A 21 3.59 1.15 5.43
CA LEU A 21 3.57 -0.30 5.59
C LEU A 21 4.94 -0.86 6.04
N VAL A 22 6.06 -0.25 5.64
CA VAL A 22 7.40 -0.58 6.17
C VAL A 22 7.45 -0.30 7.68
N ARG A 23 6.98 0.88 8.11
CA ARG A 23 6.92 1.23 9.54
C ARG A 23 6.00 0.29 10.32
N ALA A 24 4.85 -0.09 9.77
CA ALA A 24 3.94 -1.03 10.39
C ALA A 24 4.59 -2.40 10.57
N THR A 25 5.25 -2.91 9.51
CA THR A 25 6.00 -4.17 9.55
C THR A 25 7.12 -4.13 10.58
N ALA A 26 7.95 -3.09 10.55
CA ALA A 26 9.06 -2.93 11.49
C ALA A 26 8.59 -2.86 12.96
N GLN A 27 7.47 -2.20 13.23
CA GLN A 27 6.88 -2.19 14.57
C GLN A 27 6.33 -3.57 14.95
N ALA A 28 5.65 -4.26 14.04
CA ALA A 28 5.14 -5.61 14.29
C ALA A 28 6.24 -6.62 14.62
N LEU A 29 7.38 -6.56 13.91
CA LEU A 29 8.56 -7.39 14.20
C LEU A 29 9.18 -7.09 15.58
N ARG A 30 9.01 -5.86 16.09
CA ARG A 30 9.37 -5.48 17.47
C ARG A 30 8.24 -5.75 18.48
N ARG A 31 7.16 -6.43 18.07
CA ARG A 31 5.94 -6.68 18.85
C ARG A 31 5.27 -5.38 19.35
N GLN A 32 5.40 -4.29 18.61
CA GLN A 32 4.84 -2.96 18.91
C GLN A 32 3.62 -2.67 18.03
N ARG A 33 2.59 -2.05 18.61
CA ARG A 33 1.36 -1.67 17.89
C ARG A 33 1.59 -0.48 16.98
N PHE A 34 1.10 -0.58 15.75
CA PHE A 34 1.05 0.54 14.81
C PHE A 34 -0.29 1.24 14.97
N SER A 35 -0.40 2.20 15.89
CA SER A 35 -1.71 2.72 16.35
C SER A 35 -2.12 4.09 15.82
N ARG A 36 -1.25 4.76 15.06
CA ARG A 36 -1.44 6.15 14.58
C ARG A 36 -0.77 6.43 13.23
N LEU A 37 -0.58 5.43 12.37
CA LEU A 37 0.10 5.59 11.07
C LEU A 37 1.52 6.19 11.15
N GLY A 38 2.21 6.06 12.28
CA GLY A 38 3.49 6.73 12.51
C GLY A 38 3.41 8.25 12.60
N LEU A 39 2.20 8.85 12.67
CA LEU A 39 2.00 10.28 12.84
C LEU A 39 2.47 10.71 14.22
N ASP A 40 3.14 11.86 14.27
CA ASP A 40 3.51 12.46 15.54
C ASP A 40 2.27 12.90 16.34
N ARG A 41 2.46 13.10 17.66
CA ARG A 41 1.36 13.41 18.58
C ARG A 41 0.66 14.74 18.24
N THR A 42 1.40 15.71 17.69
CA THR A 42 0.87 17.05 17.38
C THR A 42 0.01 17.01 16.11
N VAL A 43 0.48 16.35 15.05
CA VAL A 43 -0.31 16.11 13.82
C VAL A 43 -1.54 15.28 14.14
N GLY A 44 -1.39 14.22 14.94
CA GLY A 44 -2.52 13.43 15.41
C GLY A 44 -3.56 14.25 16.20
N ALA A 45 -3.12 15.16 17.08
CA ALA A 45 -4.03 16.06 17.79
C ALA A 45 -4.76 17.04 16.85
N ARG A 46 -4.05 17.62 15.88
CA ARG A 46 -4.64 18.52 14.87
C ARG A 46 -5.71 17.81 14.04
N LEU A 47 -5.43 16.60 13.56
CA LEU A 47 -6.42 15.79 12.82
C LEU A 47 -7.64 15.45 13.68
N ARG A 48 -7.48 15.15 14.97
CA ARG A 48 -8.61 14.91 15.90
C ARG A 48 -9.46 16.15 16.13
N LEU A 49 -8.84 17.33 16.19
CA LEU A 49 -9.51 18.62 16.37
C LEU A 49 -10.16 19.11 15.08
N SER A 50 -9.70 18.64 13.92
CA SER A 50 -10.27 19.00 12.62
C SER A 50 -11.78 18.71 12.53
N ARG A 51 -12.32 17.79 13.35
CA ARG A 51 -13.76 17.46 13.42
C ARG A 51 -14.69 18.65 13.67
N TRP A 52 -14.15 19.73 14.25
CA TRP A 52 -14.87 20.98 14.55
C TRP A 52 -14.80 22.00 13.42
N LEU A 53 -13.99 21.73 12.39
CA LEU A 53 -13.83 22.61 11.25
C LEU A 53 -14.89 22.33 10.17
N PRO A 54 -15.32 23.36 9.41
CA PRO A 54 -16.08 23.17 8.18
C PRO A 54 -15.35 22.25 7.19
N HIS A 55 -16.10 21.58 6.30
CA HIS A 55 -15.55 20.59 5.35
C HIS A 55 -14.34 21.11 4.56
N ALA A 56 -14.47 22.26 3.90
CA ALA A 56 -13.39 22.84 3.09
C ALA A 56 -12.12 23.13 3.91
N ALA A 57 -12.26 23.51 5.18
CA ALA A 57 -11.11 23.75 6.06
C ALA A 57 -10.43 22.43 6.49
N ARG A 58 -11.21 21.36 6.70
CA ARG A 58 -10.67 20.02 6.98
C ARG A 58 -9.84 19.50 5.81
N ASP A 59 -10.37 19.61 4.59
CA ASP A 59 -9.67 19.13 3.39
C ASP A 59 -8.37 19.90 3.15
N ARG A 60 -8.38 21.22 3.33
CA ARG A 60 -7.15 22.02 3.26
C ARG A 60 -6.11 21.60 4.29
N ALA A 61 -6.54 21.29 5.51
CA ALA A 61 -5.63 20.80 6.55
C ALA A 61 -5.07 19.41 6.21
N PHE A 62 -5.89 18.52 5.68
CA PHE A 62 -5.46 17.20 5.23
C PHE A 62 -4.49 17.28 4.02
N ALA A 63 -4.82 18.09 3.01
CA ALA A 63 -3.96 18.35 1.86
C ALA A 63 -2.60 18.94 2.28
N ALA A 64 -2.59 19.80 3.31
CA ALA A 64 -1.35 20.32 3.86
C ALA A 64 -0.49 19.24 4.53
N VAL A 65 -1.10 18.25 5.20
CA VAL A 65 -0.38 17.09 5.76
C VAL A 65 0.18 16.21 4.64
N GLY A 66 -0.57 15.96 3.57
CA GLY A 66 -0.09 15.21 2.41
C GLY A 66 1.08 15.88 1.68
N ALA A 67 1.13 17.22 1.70
CA ALA A 67 2.24 18.00 1.14
C ALA A 67 3.47 18.06 2.07
N LEU A 68 3.39 17.58 3.32
CA LEU A 68 4.55 17.48 4.20
C LEU A 68 5.50 16.40 3.64
N GLY A 69 6.73 16.81 3.31
CA GLY A 69 7.71 15.96 2.64
C GLY A 69 7.67 16.08 1.11
N GLY A 70 6.85 16.98 0.55
CA GLY A 70 6.88 17.29 -0.87
C GLY A 70 8.21 17.92 -1.29
N VAL A 71 8.76 17.47 -2.43
CA VAL A 71 10.02 17.99 -2.99
C VAL A 71 9.72 19.09 -4.01
N PRO A 72 10.34 20.28 -3.91
CA PRO A 72 10.25 21.31 -4.94
C PRO A 72 10.82 20.81 -6.28
N PRO A 73 10.24 21.18 -7.44
CA PRO A 73 10.72 20.70 -8.75
C PRO A 73 12.21 20.98 -9.00
N GLY A 74 12.70 22.15 -8.57
CA GLY A 74 14.12 22.52 -8.70
C GLY A 74 15.10 21.72 -7.83
N GLN A 75 14.62 20.84 -6.94
CA GLN A 75 15.45 19.98 -6.09
C GLN A 75 15.48 18.52 -6.55
N LEU A 76 14.74 18.18 -7.61
CA LEU A 76 14.59 16.79 -8.07
C LEU A 76 15.91 16.10 -8.44
N GLY A 77 16.86 16.84 -9.01
CA GLY A 77 18.21 16.31 -9.33
C GLY A 77 19.09 16.01 -8.12
N HIS A 78 18.66 16.33 -6.90
CA HIS A 78 19.38 16.03 -5.65
C HIS A 78 18.73 14.89 -4.85
N VAL A 79 17.66 14.29 -5.37
CA VAL A 79 16.94 13.22 -4.68
C VAL A 79 17.67 11.90 -4.92
N ASP A 80 18.29 11.37 -3.86
CA ASP A 80 18.99 10.09 -3.86
C ASP A 80 18.06 8.96 -3.38
N LEU A 81 17.58 8.15 -4.32
CA LEU A 81 16.72 7.01 -3.97
C LEU A 81 17.49 5.91 -3.24
N GLY A 82 18.82 5.81 -3.40
CA GLY A 82 19.65 4.90 -2.62
C GLY A 82 19.57 5.20 -1.13
N ARG A 83 19.46 6.48 -0.74
CA ARG A 83 19.16 6.87 0.65
C ARG A 83 17.77 6.47 1.11
N THR A 84 16.78 6.45 0.22
CA THR A 84 15.46 5.90 0.54
C THR A 84 15.55 4.40 0.84
N ALA A 85 16.30 3.65 0.04
CA ALA A 85 16.53 2.23 0.30
C ALA A 85 17.26 2.02 1.65
N GLN A 86 18.25 2.85 1.96
CA GLN A 86 18.91 2.83 3.27
C GLN A 86 17.92 3.12 4.42
N TRP A 87 17.08 4.15 4.28
CA TRP A 87 16.08 4.50 5.28
C TRP A 87 15.10 3.36 5.57
N VAL A 88 14.72 2.59 4.54
CA VAL A 88 13.87 1.39 4.69
C VAL A 88 14.56 0.36 5.57
N VAL A 89 15.80 -0.02 5.26
CA VAL A 89 16.51 -1.06 6.01
C VAL A 89 16.83 -0.61 7.44
N ASP A 90 17.06 0.69 7.66
CA ASP A 90 17.24 1.28 8.99
C ASP A 90 15.99 1.14 9.89
N GLN A 91 14.80 0.90 9.31
CA GLN A 91 13.62 0.57 10.11
C GLN A 91 13.74 -0.81 10.77
N TYR A 92 14.52 -1.73 10.21
CA TYR A 92 14.70 -3.08 10.74
C TYR A 92 15.96 -3.13 11.61
N ARG A 93 15.86 -2.54 12.81
CA ARG A 93 16.99 -2.47 13.76
C ARG A 93 17.56 -3.86 14.07
N PRO A 94 18.88 -4.03 14.15
CA PRO A 94 19.49 -5.27 14.59
C PRO A 94 19.01 -5.63 16.00
N SER A 95 18.34 -6.77 16.14
CA SER A 95 17.86 -7.30 17.43
C SER A 95 18.85 -8.27 18.08
N GLY A 96 20.05 -8.41 17.51
CA GLY A 96 21.02 -9.46 17.83
C GLY A 96 20.70 -10.82 17.20
N LYS A 97 19.52 -10.98 16.59
CA LYS A 97 19.10 -12.16 15.84
C LYS A 97 18.91 -11.80 14.37
N ARG A 98 19.31 -12.72 13.47
CA ARG A 98 19.01 -12.61 12.04
C ARG A 98 17.55 -12.99 11.78
N TYR A 99 17.01 -12.46 10.69
CA TYR A 99 15.66 -12.76 10.22
C TYR A 99 15.64 -14.09 9.47
N PRO A 100 14.60 -14.92 9.61
CA PRO A 100 14.53 -16.25 8.99
C PRO A 100 14.47 -16.21 7.45
N GLY A 101 14.18 -15.04 6.86
CA GLY A 101 14.05 -14.80 5.43
C GLY A 101 13.75 -13.31 5.21
N VAL A 102 13.41 -12.95 3.97
CA VAL A 102 13.04 -11.57 3.60
C VAL A 102 11.91 -11.58 2.60
N VAL A 103 11.03 -10.58 2.67
CA VAL A 103 9.99 -10.34 1.67
C VAL A 103 10.39 -9.14 0.81
N ILE A 104 10.31 -9.24 -0.51
CA ILE A 104 10.65 -8.16 -1.44
C ILE A 104 9.48 -7.98 -2.42
N GLY A 105 9.13 -6.75 -2.80
CA GLY A 105 8.19 -6.53 -3.92
C GLY A 105 7.05 -5.56 -3.61
N ALA A 106 5.86 -5.86 -4.14
CA ALA A 106 4.69 -4.98 -4.10
C ALA A 106 4.25 -4.59 -2.68
N SER A 107 3.81 -3.34 -2.54
CA SER A 107 3.08 -2.86 -1.37
C SER A 107 1.78 -3.63 -1.22
N ASN A 108 1.52 -4.17 -0.03
CA ASN A 108 0.28 -4.90 0.23
C ASN A 108 0.00 -4.94 1.74
N GLY A 109 -1.18 -4.51 2.18
CA GLY A 109 -1.51 -4.51 3.61
C GLY A 109 -1.75 -5.91 4.18
N ALA A 110 -2.23 -6.87 3.39
CA ALA A 110 -2.31 -8.27 3.80
C ALA A 110 -0.90 -8.85 4.01
N ALA A 111 0.05 -8.49 3.13
CA ALA A 111 1.44 -8.93 3.27
C ALA A 111 2.12 -8.41 4.55
N VAL A 112 1.71 -7.26 5.09
CA VAL A 112 2.22 -6.78 6.39
C VAL A 112 1.87 -7.74 7.52
N HIS A 113 0.67 -8.35 7.50
CA HIS A 113 0.30 -9.39 8.46
C HIS A 113 1.08 -10.69 8.25
N LEU A 114 1.29 -11.10 6.99
CA LEU A 114 2.16 -12.24 6.69
C LEU A 114 3.59 -12.02 7.18
N CYS A 115 4.18 -10.85 6.94
CA CYS A 115 5.51 -10.49 7.41
C CYS A 115 5.60 -10.53 8.95
N ALA A 116 4.57 -10.02 9.63
CA ALA A 116 4.47 -10.07 11.09
C ALA A 116 4.38 -11.52 11.62
N ALA A 117 3.65 -12.40 10.92
CA ALA A 117 3.51 -13.81 11.27
C ALA A 117 4.79 -14.62 10.99
N LEU A 118 5.47 -14.32 9.88
CA LEU A 118 6.73 -14.95 9.46
C LEU A 118 7.94 -14.49 10.28
N GLY A 119 7.85 -13.31 10.90
CA GLY A 119 9.00 -12.66 11.51
C GLY A 119 10.00 -12.15 10.47
N MET A 120 9.55 -11.84 9.25
CA MET A 120 10.41 -11.40 8.13
C MET A 120 10.24 -9.90 7.83
N PRO A 121 11.33 -9.17 7.52
CA PRO A 121 11.28 -7.79 7.03
C PRO A 121 10.72 -7.75 5.60
N TRP A 122 10.13 -6.61 5.24
CA TRP A 122 9.60 -6.35 3.91
C TRP A 122 10.34 -5.18 3.25
N LEU A 123 10.84 -5.41 2.04
CA LEU A 123 11.58 -4.42 1.25
C LEU A 123 10.72 -4.02 0.03
N PRO A 124 10.21 -2.78 -0.02
CA PRO A 124 9.28 -2.34 -1.06
C PRO A 124 9.97 -2.16 -2.41
N GLN A 125 9.26 -2.48 -3.49
CA GLN A 125 9.70 -2.17 -4.85
C GLN A 125 9.43 -0.72 -5.28
N THR A 126 8.36 -0.11 -4.73
CA THR A 126 7.86 1.20 -5.14
C THR A 126 8.09 2.19 -4.01
N THR A 127 8.56 3.40 -4.35
CA THR A 127 8.59 4.55 -3.44
C THR A 127 7.74 5.67 -4.01
N LEU A 128 6.96 6.36 -3.17
CA LEU A 128 6.29 7.60 -3.55
C LEU A 128 7.19 8.82 -3.25
N LEU A 129 7.35 9.66 -4.26
CA LEU A 129 7.93 10.98 -4.16
C LEU A 129 6.86 12.03 -4.52
N PRO A 130 6.27 12.72 -3.52
CA PRO A 130 5.36 13.83 -3.79
C PRO A 130 6.15 15.05 -4.27
N ILE A 131 5.75 15.61 -5.41
CA ILE A 131 6.37 16.81 -5.96
C ILE A 131 5.48 18.00 -5.66
N LEU A 132 6.03 19.06 -5.09
CA LEU A 132 5.27 20.27 -4.80
C LEU A 132 4.88 20.96 -6.11
N TRP A 133 3.57 21.08 -6.34
CA TRP A 133 3.02 21.78 -7.48
C TRP A 133 1.70 22.43 -7.09
N GLN A 134 1.73 23.76 -6.95
CA GLN A 134 0.55 24.54 -6.60
C GLN A 134 -0.37 24.67 -7.82
N GLY A 135 -1.67 24.48 -7.61
CA GLY A 135 -2.66 24.64 -8.67
C GLY A 135 -2.71 23.47 -9.65
N ASN A 136 -2.18 22.30 -9.27
CA ASN A 136 -2.42 21.07 -10.00
C ASN A 136 -3.93 20.75 -10.00
N ASP A 137 -4.54 20.82 -11.18
CA ASP A 137 -5.96 20.59 -11.37
C ASP A 137 -6.22 19.07 -11.42
N PRO A 138 -6.99 18.50 -10.47
CA PRO A 138 -7.30 17.08 -10.43
C PRO A 138 -8.01 16.60 -11.71
N ASP A 139 -8.70 17.48 -12.44
CA ASP A 139 -9.46 17.12 -13.63
C ASP A 139 -8.66 17.21 -14.93
N ARG A 140 -7.40 17.65 -14.84
CA ARG A 140 -6.51 17.86 -15.99
C ARG A 140 -5.26 16.98 -15.99
N PRO A 141 -5.38 15.64 -16.06
CA PRO A 141 -4.21 14.75 -16.15
C PRO A 141 -3.23 15.12 -17.28
N ALA A 142 -3.69 15.59 -18.44
CA ALA A 142 -2.82 16.00 -19.54
C ALA A 142 -1.91 17.19 -19.17
N ALA A 143 -2.38 18.11 -18.31
CA ALA A 143 -1.55 19.19 -17.79
C ALA A 143 -0.48 18.65 -16.82
N ALA A 144 -0.84 17.68 -15.99
CA ALA A 144 0.11 17.01 -15.11
C ALA A 144 1.19 16.27 -15.90
N MET A 145 0.83 15.53 -16.96
CA MET A 145 1.81 14.86 -17.81
C MET A 145 2.84 15.83 -18.39
N ARG A 146 2.40 16.99 -18.91
CA ARG A 146 3.30 18.03 -19.43
C ARG A 146 4.22 18.60 -18.35
N PHE A 147 3.71 18.81 -17.14
CA PHE A 147 4.55 19.20 -16.01
C PHE A 147 5.61 18.13 -15.69
N GLY A 148 5.20 16.87 -15.61
CA GLY A 148 6.11 15.75 -15.36
C GLY A 148 7.20 15.64 -16.41
N GLN A 149 6.85 15.80 -17.68
CA GLN A 149 7.79 15.79 -18.81
C GLN A 149 8.92 16.81 -18.65
N GLN A 150 8.62 17.99 -18.09
CA GLN A 150 9.59 19.06 -17.86
C GLN A 150 10.40 18.86 -16.57
N ALA A 151 9.83 18.20 -15.56
CA ALA A 151 10.41 18.14 -14.22
C ALA A 151 11.21 16.85 -13.95
N ALA A 152 10.89 15.74 -14.62
CA ALA A 152 11.39 14.42 -14.23
C ALA A 152 12.83 14.09 -14.65
N GLU A 153 13.35 14.75 -15.69
CA GLU A 153 14.66 14.39 -16.29
C GLU A 153 15.82 14.43 -15.27
N PRO A 154 16.04 15.51 -14.49
CA PRO A 154 17.12 15.53 -13.50
C PRO A 154 17.02 14.43 -12.44
N LEU A 155 15.79 14.04 -12.05
CA LEU A 155 15.57 12.94 -11.11
C LEU A 155 16.02 11.60 -11.71
N LEU A 156 15.63 11.34 -12.95
CA LEU A 156 15.92 10.07 -13.63
C LEU A 156 17.38 9.96 -14.04
N GLU A 157 18.05 11.06 -14.39
CA GLU A 157 19.50 11.08 -14.65
C GLU A 157 20.30 10.71 -13.40
N TYR A 158 19.92 11.27 -12.24
CA TYR A 158 20.60 10.97 -10.97
C TYR A 158 20.30 9.57 -10.43
N ASN A 159 19.17 8.97 -10.81
CA ASN A 159 18.75 7.64 -10.38
C ASN A 159 18.57 6.72 -11.61
N PRO A 160 19.65 6.09 -12.12
CA PRO A 160 19.58 5.26 -13.33
C PRO A 160 18.81 3.94 -13.11
N ASP A 161 18.76 3.43 -11.87
CA ASP A 161 18.21 2.11 -11.55
C ASP A 161 16.69 2.13 -11.25
N VAL A 162 15.96 3.16 -11.70
CA VAL A 162 14.52 3.29 -11.49
C VAL A 162 13.76 3.66 -12.76
N VAL A 163 12.49 3.28 -12.77
CA VAL A 163 11.46 3.78 -13.70
C VAL A 163 10.45 4.63 -12.94
N LEU A 164 10.08 5.77 -13.53
CA LEU A 164 9.07 6.67 -13.01
C LEU A 164 7.69 6.34 -13.58
N HIS A 165 6.73 6.11 -12.69
CA HIS A 165 5.30 6.19 -12.95
C HIS A 165 4.76 7.49 -12.36
N HIS A 166 4.51 8.48 -13.23
CA HIS A 166 3.81 9.71 -12.85
C HIS A 166 2.30 9.42 -12.81
N VAL A 167 1.76 9.28 -11.60
CA VAL A 167 0.34 8.93 -11.39
C VAL A 167 -0.49 10.17 -11.10
N HIS A 168 -1.60 10.34 -11.82
CA HIS A 168 -2.57 11.40 -11.61
C HIS A 168 -3.97 10.82 -11.42
N ASP A 169 -4.39 10.63 -10.17
CA ASP A 169 -5.71 10.10 -9.81
C ASP A 169 -6.64 11.18 -9.24
N GLY A 170 -7.30 11.91 -10.13
CA GLY A 170 -8.31 12.92 -9.80
C GLY A 170 -9.59 12.37 -9.15
N ASN A 171 -9.77 11.05 -9.10
CA ASN A 171 -10.93 10.42 -8.48
C ASN A 171 -10.72 10.20 -6.97
N GLN A 172 -9.69 9.43 -6.57
CA GLN A 172 -9.45 9.11 -5.16
C GLN A 172 -8.44 10.06 -4.50
N GLY A 173 -7.47 10.57 -5.25
CA GLY A 173 -6.36 11.40 -4.76
C GLY A 173 -6.63 12.91 -4.71
N ARG A 174 -7.79 13.36 -5.19
CA ARG A 174 -8.14 14.77 -5.43
C ARG A 174 -7.73 15.75 -4.32
N VAL A 175 -7.99 15.40 -3.06
CA VAL A 175 -7.77 16.34 -1.93
C VAL A 175 -6.29 16.75 -1.84
N GLY A 176 -5.36 15.79 -1.96
CA GLY A 176 -3.92 16.04 -1.89
C GLY A 176 -3.36 16.72 -3.14
N MET A 177 -4.00 16.52 -4.30
CA MET A 177 -3.46 16.93 -5.59
C MET A 177 -3.38 18.44 -5.75
N SER A 178 -4.24 19.23 -5.11
CA SER A 178 -4.20 20.70 -5.19
C SER A 178 -2.83 21.34 -4.85
N ARG A 179 -1.95 20.59 -4.18
CA ARG A 179 -0.62 21.03 -3.74
C ARG A 179 0.54 20.19 -4.24
N THR A 180 0.25 19.01 -4.80
CA THR A 180 1.26 18.02 -5.13
C THR A 180 0.90 17.23 -6.38
N THR A 181 1.92 16.64 -7.00
CA THR A 181 1.75 15.53 -7.95
C THR A 181 2.60 14.35 -7.53
N SER A 182 2.22 13.15 -7.95
CA SER A 182 2.74 11.90 -7.40
C SER A 182 3.67 11.22 -8.39
N PHE A 183 4.96 11.20 -8.06
CA PHE A 183 5.94 10.38 -8.75
C PHE A 183 6.11 9.07 -8.00
N ARG A 184 5.82 7.94 -8.64
CA ARG A 184 6.04 6.60 -8.09
C ARG A 184 7.23 5.97 -8.79
N LEU A 185 8.28 5.76 -8.02
CA LEU A 185 9.56 5.28 -8.53
C LEU A 185 9.63 3.80 -8.22
N LYS A 186 9.77 2.97 -9.25
CA LYS A 186 9.96 1.53 -9.10
C LYS A 186 11.41 1.19 -9.38
N TRP A 187 11.99 0.35 -8.52
CA TRP A 187 13.32 -0.20 -8.76
C TRP A 187 13.33 -1.05 -10.03
N LEU A 188 14.36 -0.89 -10.85
CA LEU A 188 14.68 -1.79 -11.95
C LEU A 188 15.70 -2.86 -11.51
N ARG A 189 16.42 -2.59 -10.42
CA ARG A 189 17.46 -3.43 -9.84
C ARG A 189 17.36 -3.44 -8.33
N LEU A 190 17.75 -4.54 -7.69
CA LEU A 190 17.76 -4.68 -6.24
C LEU A 190 18.74 -3.66 -5.64
N PRO A 191 18.28 -2.69 -4.82
CA PRO A 191 19.16 -1.65 -4.28
C PRO A 191 20.29 -2.22 -3.44
N LEU A 192 21.48 -1.61 -3.49
CA LEU A 192 22.65 -2.06 -2.72
C LEU A 192 22.39 -2.14 -1.21
N ALA A 193 21.59 -1.21 -0.66
CA ALA A 193 21.20 -1.24 0.74
C ALA A 193 20.37 -2.49 1.09
N TYR A 194 19.52 -2.95 0.16
CA TYR A 194 18.73 -4.17 0.34
C TYR A 194 19.63 -5.41 0.27
N GLN A 195 20.54 -5.47 -0.70
CA GLN A 195 21.51 -6.56 -0.82
C GLN A 195 22.33 -6.73 0.47
N ARG A 196 22.96 -5.65 0.94
CA ARG A 196 23.75 -5.63 2.19
C ARG A 196 22.92 -6.05 3.40
N PHE A 197 21.71 -5.51 3.52
CA PHE A 197 20.81 -5.86 4.61
C PHE A 197 20.50 -7.36 4.62
N VAL A 198 20.23 -7.95 3.46
CA VAL A 198 19.93 -9.39 3.36
C VAL A 198 21.15 -10.23 3.74
N ASP A 199 22.36 -9.85 3.33
CA ASP A 199 23.59 -10.59 3.68
C ASP A 199 23.95 -10.50 5.16
N GLU A 200 23.77 -9.32 5.77
CA GLU A 200 24.15 -9.05 7.15
C GLU A 200 23.10 -9.51 8.16
N HIS A 201 21.81 -9.39 7.81
CA HIS A 201 20.70 -9.52 8.76
C HIS A 201 19.72 -10.64 8.48
N VAL A 202 19.78 -11.33 7.34
CA VAL A 202 18.97 -12.53 7.09
C VAL A 202 19.82 -13.77 7.34
N GLU A 203 19.19 -14.83 7.84
CA GLU A 203 19.85 -16.12 8.06
C GLU A 203 20.49 -16.62 6.74
N PRO A 204 21.69 -17.24 6.81
CA PRO A 204 22.26 -17.92 5.65
C PRO A 204 21.27 -18.94 5.08
N GLY A 205 21.04 -18.90 3.76
CA GLY A 205 20.04 -19.74 3.10
C GLY A 205 18.57 -19.39 3.39
N GLY A 206 18.30 -18.33 4.17
CA GLY A 206 16.94 -17.85 4.38
C GLY A 206 16.27 -17.42 3.06
N PRO A 207 15.00 -17.80 2.82
CA PRO A 207 14.34 -17.58 1.54
C PRO A 207 14.04 -16.10 1.27
N VAL A 208 13.97 -15.78 -0.02
CA VAL A 208 13.36 -14.54 -0.52
C VAL A 208 11.93 -14.85 -0.95
N LEU A 209 10.95 -14.22 -0.30
CA LEU A 209 9.55 -14.25 -0.74
C LEU A 209 9.30 -13.03 -1.62
N LEU A 210 9.10 -13.23 -2.92
CA LEU A 210 8.92 -12.15 -3.89
C LEU A 210 7.42 -11.90 -4.11
N LEU A 211 6.92 -10.72 -3.73
CA LEU A 211 5.54 -10.30 -3.94
C LEU A 211 5.36 -9.70 -5.34
N ASP A 212 4.68 -10.44 -6.21
CA ASP A 212 4.50 -10.13 -7.62
C ASP A 212 3.04 -9.78 -7.94
N CYS A 213 2.70 -8.50 -7.81
CA CYS A 213 1.39 -7.99 -8.19
C CYS A 213 1.33 -7.80 -9.71
N ARG A 214 0.51 -8.59 -10.39
CA ARG A 214 0.40 -8.60 -11.85
C ARG A 214 -0.52 -7.51 -12.40
N LEU A 215 -1.01 -6.61 -11.55
CA LEU A 215 -1.92 -5.54 -11.95
C LEU A 215 -1.27 -4.66 -13.02
N ARG A 216 -1.92 -4.58 -14.18
CA ARG A 216 -1.55 -3.72 -15.30
C ARG A 216 -2.51 -2.54 -15.40
N TRP A 217 -2.00 -1.43 -15.91
CA TRP A 217 -2.78 -0.21 -16.12
C TRP A 217 -2.41 0.45 -17.45
N PRO A 218 -3.36 1.04 -18.18
CA PRO A 218 -3.07 1.86 -19.36
C PRO A 218 -2.18 3.05 -19.03
N ALA A 219 -1.05 3.19 -19.71
CA ALA A 219 -0.10 4.27 -19.51
C ALA A 219 0.24 4.95 -20.83
N THR A 220 0.76 6.17 -20.74
CA THR A 220 1.41 6.90 -21.84
C THR A 220 2.90 6.91 -21.59
N ARG A 221 3.72 6.49 -22.56
CA ARG A 221 5.17 6.63 -22.48
C ARG A 221 5.57 8.08 -22.76
N VAL A 222 6.08 8.76 -21.73
CA VAL A 222 6.59 10.14 -21.83
C VAL A 222 8.05 10.14 -22.26
N ALA A 223 8.84 9.19 -21.75
CA ALA A 223 10.22 8.92 -22.14
C ALA A 223 10.58 7.46 -21.84
N GLU A 224 11.81 7.04 -22.10
CA GLU A 224 12.27 5.65 -21.92
C GLU A 224 11.94 5.09 -20.52
N ARG A 225 12.29 5.84 -19.46
CA ARG A 225 12.06 5.49 -18.04
C ARG A 225 11.00 6.35 -17.36
N HIS A 226 10.09 6.94 -18.14
CA HIS A 226 9.02 7.80 -17.64
C HIS A 226 7.68 7.43 -18.29
N LEU A 227 6.78 6.90 -17.47
CA LEU A 227 5.42 6.55 -17.81
C LEU A 227 4.45 7.48 -17.09
N PHE A 228 3.39 7.88 -17.77
CA PHE A 228 2.28 8.64 -17.18
C PHE A 228 1.04 7.76 -17.06
N GLN A 229 0.38 7.84 -15.91
CA GLN A 229 -0.79 7.04 -15.58
C GLN A 229 -1.94 7.96 -15.15
N THR A 230 -3.06 7.89 -15.86
CA THR A 230 -4.32 8.51 -15.43
C THR A 230 -5.11 7.54 -14.55
N GLY A 231 -5.50 7.98 -13.35
CA GLY A 231 -6.22 7.15 -12.40
C GLY A 231 -5.33 6.13 -11.69
N GLY A 232 -5.98 5.27 -10.90
CA GLY A 232 -5.33 4.20 -10.17
C GLY A 232 -6.34 3.19 -9.66
N TYR A 233 -5.85 2.05 -9.19
CA TYR A 233 -6.72 0.96 -8.72
C TYR A 233 -7.64 1.40 -7.59
N GLY A 234 -8.92 1.06 -7.70
CA GLY A 234 -9.92 1.28 -6.64
C GLY A 234 -11.34 1.29 -7.17
N GLY A 235 -11.98 2.46 -7.18
CA GLY A 235 -13.43 2.58 -7.42
C GLY A 235 -13.87 2.48 -8.87
N LEU A 236 -12.98 2.77 -9.82
CA LEU A 236 -13.29 2.83 -11.24
C LEU A 236 -12.43 1.83 -12.03
N ASP A 237 -12.97 1.36 -13.15
CA ASP A 237 -12.18 0.67 -14.16
C ASP A 237 -11.33 1.66 -14.98
N PRO A 238 -10.22 1.21 -15.58
CA PRO A 238 -9.31 2.09 -16.32
C PRO A 238 -9.98 2.92 -17.43
N ASP A 239 -10.92 2.32 -18.17
CA ASP A 239 -11.61 3.00 -19.26
C ASP A 239 -12.44 4.19 -18.77
N ALA A 240 -13.04 4.10 -17.57
CA ALA A 240 -13.79 5.20 -17.01
C ALA A 240 -12.87 6.39 -16.67
N HIS A 241 -11.61 6.15 -16.31
CA HIS A 241 -10.63 7.22 -16.10
C HIS A 241 -10.20 7.91 -17.41
N LEU A 242 -10.06 7.14 -18.50
CA LEU A 242 -9.55 7.64 -19.78
C LEU A 242 -10.64 8.24 -20.68
N LEU A 243 -11.76 7.53 -20.81
CA LEU A 243 -12.83 7.84 -21.75
C LEU A 243 -14.03 8.52 -21.06
N GLY A 244 -14.08 8.42 -19.73
CA GLY A 244 -15.22 8.86 -18.94
C GLY A 244 -16.33 7.82 -18.84
N SER A 245 -17.31 8.12 -18.00
CA SER A 245 -18.53 7.34 -17.81
C SER A 245 -19.64 8.27 -17.28
N ALA A 246 -20.87 7.78 -17.21
CA ALA A 246 -21.96 8.52 -16.56
C ALA A 246 -21.61 8.84 -15.10
N GLU A 247 -21.07 7.86 -14.37
CA GLU A 247 -20.65 8.05 -12.97
C GLU A 247 -19.52 9.08 -12.82
N VAL A 248 -18.55 9.09 -13.74
CA VAL A 248 -17.48 10.11 -13.76
C VAL A 248 -18.06 11.49 -14.06
N ALA A 249 -18.98 11.62 -15.02
CA ALA A 249 -19.61 12.89 -15.33
C ALA A 249 -20.39 13.46 -14.14
N GLU A 250 -21.15 12.61 -13.44
CA GLU A 250 -21.86 12.99 -12.21
C GLU A 250 -20.90 13.40 -11.09
N PHE A 251 -19.82 12.63 -10.89
CA PHE A 251 -18.77 12.95 -9.94
C PHE A 251 -18.15 14.32 -10.23
N LEU A 252 -17.71 14.56 -11.47
CA LEU A 252 -17.09 15.82 -11.89
C LEU A 252 -18.03 17.00 -11.71
N ALA A 253 -19.32 16.86 -12.09
CA ALA A 253 -20.33 17.88 -11.86
C ALA A 253 -20.51 18.17 -10.36
N ALA A 254 -20.54 17.14 -9.51
CA ALA A 254 -20.63 17.29 -8.05
C ALA A 254 -19.38 17.95 -7.43
N GLN A 255 -18.22 17.86 -8.09
CA GLN A 255 -17.00 18.59 -7.71
C GLN A 255 -16.95 20.02 -8.28
N GLY A 256 -17.97 20.46 -9.03
CA GLY A 256 -18.00 21.77 -9.67
C GLY A 256 -17.12 21.88 -10.92
N SER A 257 -16.72 20.75 -11.51
CA SER A 257 -15.95 20.72 -12.75
C SER A 257 -16.82 21.13 -13.93
N THR A 258 -16.22 21.79 -14.92
CA THR A 258 -16.85 22.06 -16.22
C THR A 258 -16.71 20.90 -17.19
N LEU A 259 -15.89 19.90 -16.84
CA LEU A 259 -15.64 18.73 -17.66
C LEU A 259 -16.67 17.62 -17.38
N ARG A 260 -16.88 16.77 -18.39
CA ARG A 260 -17.74 15.58 -18.33
C ARG A 260 -16.94 14.27 -18.22
N HIS A 261 -15.64 14.34 -18.47
CA HIS A 261 -14.64 13.28 -18.32
C HIS A 261 -13.31 13.96 -17.94
N PHE A 262 -12.37 13.21 -17.36
CA PHE A 262 -11.03 13.75 -17.09
C PHE A 262 -10.34 14.11 -18.42
N ASP A 263 -9.58 15.20 -18.45
CA ASP A 263 -8.74 15.57 -19.61
C ASP A 263 -7.49 14.69 -19.63
N ALA A 264 -7.69 13.40 -19.90
CA ALA A 264 -6.70 12.34 -19.87
C ALA A 264 -5.93 12.29 -21.20
N PRO A 265 -4.58 12.20 -21.18
CA PRO A 265 -3.82 11.90 -22.39
C PRO A 265 -4.14 10.47 -22.87
N PRO A 266 -4.02 10.19 -24.18
CA PRO A 266 -4.19 8.84 -24.70
C PRO A 266 -3.11 7.91 -24.17
N ALA A 267 -3.49 6.69 -23.80
CA ALA A 267 -2.56 5.63 -23.44
C ALA A 267 -1.98 4.97 -24.70
N ASP A 268 -0.71 4.56 -24.65
CA ASP A 268 0.00 3.87 -25.74
C ASP A 268 0.27 2.38 -25.44
N GLY A 269 -0.04 1.92 -24.23
CA GLY A 269 -0.05 0.50 -23.89
C GLY A 269 -0.22 0.21 -22.40
N PRO A 270 -0.35 -1.07 -22.02
CA PRO A 270 -0.40 -1.46 -20.63
C PRO A 270 1.01 -1.47 -20.01
N ALA A 271 1.17 -0.91 -18.82
CA ALA A 271 2.35 -1.00 -17.98
C ALA A 271 1.99 -1.61 -16.61
N PRO A 272 2.97 -2.03 -15.76
CA PRO A 272 2.69 -2.28 -14.35
C PRO A 272 1.99 -1.06 -13.73
N GLU A 273 0.96 -1.28 -12.92
CA GLU A 273 0.27 -0.17 -12.24
C GLU A 273 1.24 0.57 -11.30
N GLY A 274 1.17 1.90 -11.28
CA GLY A 274 2.18 2.76 -10.68
C GLY A 274 2.41 2.55 -9.17
N GLU A 275 1.39 2.19 -8.41
CA GLU A 275 1.50 1.92 -6.96
C GLU A 275 1.78 0.45 -6.67
N TRP A 276 0.94 -0.42 -7.19
CA TRP A 276 0.80 -1.81 -6.77
C TRP A 276 1.53 -2.77 -7.68
N GLY A 277 1.47 -2.54 -9.00
CA GLY A 277 1.97 -3.47 -10.01
C GLY A 277 3.48 -3.67 -9.95
N THR A 278 3.95 -4.89 -10.20
CA THR A 278 5.37 -5.23 -10.10
C THR A 278 6.14 -4.93 -11.37
N ALA A 279 7.31 -4.29 -11.23
CA ALA A 279 8.24 -4.08 -12.33
C ALA A 279 8.92 -5.42 -12.70
N PRO A 280 8.76 -5.94 -13.92
CA PRO A 280 9.34 -7.22 -14.31
C PRO A 280 10.88 -7.20 -14.28
N GLU A 281 11.49 -6.03 -14.48
CA GLU A 281 12.95 -5.84 -14.40
C GLU A 281 13.48 -6.13 -12.99
N LEU A 282 12.79 -5.67 -11.94
CA LEU A 282 13.16 -5.99 -10.56
C LEU A 282 13.00 -7.47 -10.25
N VAL A 283 11.94 -8.11 -10.77
CA VAL A 283 11.73 -9.55 -10.60
C VAL A 283 12.94 -10.31 -11.14
N ALA A 284 13.36 -10.02 -12.38
CA ALA A 284 14.52 -10.63 -12.99
C ALA A 284 15.81 -10.38 -12.17
N ASP A 285 16.08 -9.14 -11.77
CA ASP A 285 17.30 -8.80 -11.01
C ASP A 285 17.32 -9.46 -9.61
N VAL A 286 16.16 -9.61 -8.94
CA VAL A 286 16.05 -10.34 -7.66
C VAL A 286 16.33 -11.83 -7.86
N LEU A 287 15.82 -12.45 -8.93
CA LEU A 287 16.08 -13.86 -9.23
C LEU A 287 17.57 -14.11 -9.51
N ASP A 288 18.18 -13.29 -10.35
CA ASP A 288 19.61 -13.36 -10.67
C ASP A 288 20.47 -13.15 -9.41
N TRP A 289 20.15 -12.14 -8.60
CA TRP A 289 20.87 -11.86 -7.37
C TRP A 289 20.75 -13.00 -6.36
N ALA A 290 19.54 -13.53 -6.14
CA ALA A 290 19.31 -14.61 -5.19
C ALA A 290 20.01 -15.91 -5.60
N ALA A 291 19.99 -16.25 -6.90
CA ALA A 291 20.73 -17.37 -7.45
C ALA A 291 22.24 -17.23 -7.21
N ALA A 292 22.81 -16.05 -7.45
CA ALA A 292 24.22 -15.77 -7.21
C ALA A 292 24.62 -15.87 -5.71
N HIS A 293 23.67 -15.66 -4.80
CA HIS A 293 23.88 -15.71 -3.35
C HIS A 293 23.35 -17.00 -2.68
N ASN A 294 22.99 -18.02 -3.47
CA ASN A 294 22.45 -19.31 -3.01
C ASN A 294 21.24 -19.15 -2.07
N ARG A 295 20.29 -18.27 -2.44
CA ARG A 295 19.05 -18.04 -1.70
C ARG A 295 17.86 -18.59 -2.49
N PRO A 296 17.01 -19.44 -1.88
CA PRO A 296 15.80 -19.89 -2.54
C PRO A 296 14.82 -18.72 -2.71
N VAL A 297 14.20 -18.63 -3.89
CA VAL A 297 13.16 -17.62 -4.16
C VAL A 297 11.82 -18.31 -4.34
N HIS A 298 10.82 -17.81 -3.61
CA HIS A 298 9.43 -18.21 -3.80
C HIS A 298 8.64 -16.97 -4.21
N ARG A 299 8.17 -16.96 -5.45
CA ARG A 299 7.38 -15.86 -5.99
C ARG A 299 5.91 -16.08 -5.70
N ILE A 300 5.32 -15.16 -4.95
CA ILE A 300 3.90 -15.09 -4.63
C ILE A 300 3.27 -14.11 -5.61
N SER A 301 2.75 -14.64 -6.72
CA SER A 301 2.13 -13.85 -7.78
C SER A 301 0.63 -13.73 -7.57
N PHE A 302 0.09 -12.52 -7.70
CA PHE A 302 -1.34 -12.25 -7.52
C PHE A 302 -1.86 -11.22 -8.52
N GLU A 303 -3.14 -11.31 -8.90
CA GLU A 303 -3.70 -10.51 -9.99
C GLU A 303 -3.86 -9.03 -9.66
N ASP A 304 -4.32 -8.72 -8.46
CA ASP A 304 -4.56 -7.37 -7.98
C ASP A 304 -4.20 -7.26 -6.49
N PRO A 305 -3.96 -6.04 -5.95
CA PRO A 305 -3.45 -5.89 -4.60
C PRO A 305 -4.36 -6.51 -3.52
N GLN A 306 -5.67 -6.64 -3.74
CA GLN A 306 -6.59 -7.21 -2.75
C GLN A 306 -6.64 -8.75 -2.77
N ALA A 307 -6.19 -9.41 -3.84
CA ALA A 307 -6.26 -10.87 -4.00
C ALA A 307 -5.56 -11.64 -2.84
N LEU A 308 -4.51 -11.06 -2.25
CA LEU A 308 -3.78 -11.68 -1.14
C LEU A 308 -4.57 -11.67 0.19
N SER A 309 -5.66 -10.92 0.29
CA SER A 309 -6.40 -10.75 1.54
C SER A 309 -7.05 -12.04 2.03
N ALA A 310 -7.89 -12.68 1.21
CA ALA A 310 -8.59 -13.91 1.59
C ALA A 310 -7.65 -15.05 2.06
N PRO A 311 -6.59 -15.43 1.32
CA PRO A 311 -5.70 -16.50 1.77
C PRO A 311 -4.89 -16.11 3.01
N THR A 312 -4.53 -14.82 3.17
CA THR A 312 -3.91 -14.33 4.41
C THR A 312 -4.86 -14.44 5.59
N THR A 313 -6.13 -14.08 5.40
CA THR A 313 -7.17 -14.20 6.42
C THR A 313 -7.31 -15.65 6.86
N GLU A 314 -7.46 -16.60 5.94
CA GLU A 314 -7.60 -18.02 6.30
C GLU A 314 -6.38 -18.60 7.02
N LEU A 315 -5.15 -18.24 6.63
CA LEU A 315 -3.94 -18.63 7.38
C LEU A 315 -4.00 -18.17 8.85
N HIS A 316 -4.50 -16.96 9.10
CA HIS A 316 -4.66 -16.44 10.46
C HIS A 316 -5.79 -17.16 11.22
N ARG A 317 -6.91 -17.47 10.54
CA ARG A 317 -8.01 -18.24 11.14
C ARG A 317 -7.56 -19.63 11.53
N GLU A 318 -6.85 -20.32 10.64
CA GLU A 318 -6.28 -21.65 10.90
C GLU A 318 -5.33 -21.61 12.09
N TRP A 319 -4.41 -20.65 12.12
CA TRP A 319 -3.50 -20.49 13.26
C TRP A 319 -4.27 -20.27 14.56
N LEU A 320 -5.29 -19.41 14.59
CA LEU A 320 -6.11 -19.18 15.79
C LEU A 320 -6.85 -20.45 16.24
N ARG A 321 -7.35 -21.25 15.31
CA ARG A 321 -8.02 -22.53 15.61
C ARG A 321 -7.06 -23.54 16.24
N THR A 322 -5.79 -23.58 15.82
CA THR A 322 -4.76 -24.40 16.51
C THR A 322 -4.51 -23.96 17.96
N LYS A 323 -4.89 -22.72 18.31
CA LYS A 323 -4.81 -22.16 19.67
C LYS A 323 -6.14 -22.25 20.44
N GLY A 324 -7.17 -22.89 19.87
CA GLY A 324 -8.48 -23.06 20.50
C GLY A 324 -9.42 -21.85 20.37
N PHE A 325 -9.11 -20.89 19.51
CA PHE A 325 -9.99 -19.75 19.20
C PHE A 325 -10.78 -20.00 17.91
N SER A 326 -11.96 -19.39 17.77
CA SER A 326 -12.81 -19.64 16.59
C SER A 326 -12.24 -19.10 15.29
N GLY A 327 -11.65 -17.90 15.35
CA GLY A 327 -11.20 -17.16 14.17
C GLY A 327 -12.33 -16.52 13.37
N ASP A 328 -13.52 -16.31 13.96
CA ASP A 328 -14.72 -15.86 13.23
C ASP A 328 -14.99 -14.36 13.33
N ARG A 329 -14.06 -13.61 13.92
CA ARG A 329 -14.14 -12.15 14.07
C ARG A 329 -13.06 -11.52 13.21
N LEU A 330 -13.44 -10.77 12.19
CA LEU A 330 -12.49 -10.13 11.28
C LEU A 330 -12.30 -8.66 11.63
N LEU A 331 -11.08 -8.18 11.43
CA LEU A 331 -10.76 -6.77 11.29
C LEU A 331 -10.55 -6.48 9.80
N VAL A 332 -11.48 -5.75 9.21
CA VAL A 332 -11.35 -5.23 7.85
C VAL A 332 -10.55 -3.93 7.91
N GLU A 333 -9.29 -4.01 7.50
CA GLU A 333 -8.38 -2.88 7.43
C GLU A 333 -8.41 -2.27 6.02
N SER A 334 -8.21 -0.95 5.92
CA SER A 334 -8.29 -0.26 4.64
C SER A 334 -7.04 0.59 4.39
N TYR A 335 -6.44 0.40 3.22
CA TYR A 335 -5.29 1.12 2.72
C TYR A 335 -4.15 1.14 3.76
N LEU A 336 -3.91 2.28 4.42
CA LEU A 336 -2.84 2.48 5.39
C LEU A 336 -3.18 2.03 6.82
N MET A 337 -4.46 1.83 7.14
CA MET A 337 -4.94 1.59 8.51
C MET A 337 -4.73 0.14 8.94
N VAL A 338 -3.46 -0.26 9.09
CA VAL A 338 -3.04 -1.60 9.49
C VAL A 338 -2.45 -1.63 10.91
N ASP A 339 -2.77 -2.65 11.72
CA ASP A 339 -2.17 -2.88 13.06
C ASP A 339 -2.06 -4.40 13.37
N PRO A 340 -1.09 -5.13 12.80
CA PRO A 340 -0.96 -6.59 13.01
C PRO A 340 -0.92 -7.01 14.48
N VAL A 341 -0.12 -6.32 15.28
CA VAL A 341 -0.02 -6.58 16.73
C VAL A 341 -1.35 -6.26 17.41
N GLY A 342 -2.00 -5.18 16.98
CA GLY A 342 -3.25 -4.76 17.55
C GLY A 342 -4.40 -5.72 17.29
N ALA A 343 -4.54 -6.19 16.05
CA ALA A 343 -5.52 -7.17 15.64
C ALA A 343 -5.34 -8.48 16.40
N ALA A 344 -4.11 -9.01 16.42
CA ALA A 344 -3.78 -10.24 17.13
C ALA A 344 -4.10 -10.15 18.62
N LYS A 345 -3.69 -9.07 19.30
CA LYS A 345 -3.94 -8.89 20.75
C LYS A 345 -5.41 -8.93 21.14
N VAL A 346 -6.34 -8.59 20.24
CA VAL A 346 -7.78 -8.62 20.52
C VAL A 346 -8.49 -9.81 19.85
N GLY A 347 -7.74 -10.75 19.29
CA GLY A 347 -8.26 -11.94 18.63
C GLY A 347 -9.04 -11.66 17.34
N LEU A 348 -8.73 -10.55 16.65
CA LEU A 348 -9.32 -10.24 15.35
C LEU A 348 -8.39 -10.74 14.23
N VAL A 349 -9.01 -11.35 13.22
CA VAL A 349 -8.33 -11.87 12.03
C VAL A 349 -8.30 -10.79 10.95
N PRO A 350 -7.15 -10.45 10.36
CA PRO A 350 -7.08 -9.38 9.39
C PRO A 350 -7.70 -9.76 8.05
N PHE A 351 -8.45 -8.84 7.45
CA PHE A 351 -8.78 -8.82 6.03
C PHE A 351 -8.45 -7.43 5.50
N TRP A 352 -7.59 -7.33 4.49
CA TRP A 352 -7.17 -6.03 3.97
C TRP A 352 -7.98 -5.63 2.73
N THR A 353 -8.29 -4.35 2.63
CA THR A 353 -8.93 -3.74 1.46
C THR A 353 -8.06 -2.61 0.94
N VAL A 354 -7.90 -2.52 -0.39
CA VAL A 354 -7.03 -1.50 -0.98
C VAL A 354 -7.50 -0.09 -0.69
N PHE A 355 -8.82 0.13 -0.76
CA PHE A 355 -9.51 1.39 -0.50
C PHE A 355 -10.95 1.09 -0.07
N PRO A 356 -11.65 2.03 0.59
CA PRO A 356 -13.04 1.83 1.00
C PRO A 356 -14.02 2.13 -0.15
N VAL A 357 -13.92 1.31 -1.21
CA VAL A 357 -14.70 1.42 -2.45
C VAL A 357 -15.63 0.20 -2.60
N ARG A 358 -16.67 0.32 -3.43
CA ARG A 358 -17.65 -0.78 -3.63
C ARG A 358 -16.99 -2.04 -4.16
N ARG A 359 -16.02 -1.91 -5.08
CA ARG A 359 -15.22 -3.04 -5.60
C ARG A 359 -14.54 -3.84 -4.48
N ALA A 360 -13.93 -3.14 -3.51
CA ALA A 360 -13.25 -3.77 -2.39
C ALA A 360 -14.23 -4.46 -1.43
N GLN A 361 -15.38 -3.83 -1.16
CA GLN A 361 -16.46 -4.42 -0.36
C GLN A 361 -17.03 -5.67 -1.03
N ALA A 362 -17.23 -5.66 -2.35
CA ALA A 362 -17.70 -6.82 -3.09
C ALA A 362 -16.71 -8.01 -3.01
N GLY A 363 -15.39 -7.72 -3.04
CA GLY A 363 -14.36 -8.73 -2.78
C GLY A 363 -14.49 -9.36 -1.39
N LEU A 364 -14.70 -8.54 -0.35
CA LEU A 364 -14.95 -9.04 1.01
C LEU A 364 -16.26 -9.83 1.09
N GLN A 365 -17.33 -9.37 0.43
CA GLN A 365 -18.62 -10.05 0.40
C GLN A 365 -18.50 -11.47 -0.17
N ARG A 366 -17.82 -11.62 -1.32
CA ARG A 366 -17.55 -12.94 -1.91
C ARG A 366 -16.82 -13.84 -0.92
N TYR A 367 -15.75 -13.32 -0.31
CA TYR A 367 -14.99 -14.07 0.68
C TYR A 367 -15.87 -14.55 1.86
N VAL A 368 -16.64 -13.67 2.50
CA VAL A 368 -17.44 -14.07 3.69
C VAL A 368 -18.64 -14.97 3.32
N ALA A 369 -19.11 -14.93 2.08
CA ALA A 369 -20.15 -15.82 1.58
C ALA A 369 -19.64 -17.26 1.34
N ASP A 370 -18.35 -17.41 0.98
CA ASP A 370 -17.77 -18.68 0.55
C ASP A 370 -17.11 -19.50 1.67
N VAL A 371 -16.86 -18.91 2.84
CA VAL A 371 -16.09 -19.54 3.94
C VAL A 371 -16.94 -19.93 5.15
N ALA A 372 -16.35 -20.78 6.01
CA ALA A 372 -16.90 -21.12 7.32
C ALA A 372 -17.24 -19.85 8.14
N PRO A 373 -18.31 -19.88 8.97
CA PRO A 373 -19.07 -18.69 9.33
C PRO A 373 -18.21 -17.61 9.98
N VAL A 374 -18.15 -16.46 9.32
CA VAL A 374 -17.66 -15.22 9.92
C VAL A 374 -18.85 -14.59 10.66
N ARG A 375 -18.67 -14.28 11.94
CA ARG A 375 -19.76 -13.75 12.80
C ARG A 375 -19.72 -12.24 12.90
N GLU A 376 -18.52 -11.66 12.96
CA GLU A 376 -18.35 -10.24 13.27
C GLU A 376 -17.32 -9.60 12.35
N LEU A 377 -17.66 -8.43 11.82
CA LEU A 377 -16.76 -7.58 11.05
C LEU A 377 -16.54 -6.25 11.77
N GLN A 378 -15.28 -5.95 12.09
CA GLN A 378 -14.83 -4.65 12.55
C GLN A 378 -14.18 -3.92 11.38
N VAL A 379 -14.81 -2.87 10.84
CA VAL A 379 -14.43 -2.24 9.57
C VAL A 379 -13.80 -0.86 9.79
N LEU A 380 -12.53 -0.74 9.40
CA LEU A 380 -11.79 0.51 9.38
C LEU A 380 -11.83 1.13 7.98
N LEU A 381 -12.61 2.19 7.79
CA LEU A 381 -12.69 2.89 6.50
C LEU A 381 -11.64 4.01 6.44
N TYR A 382 -10.76 3.96 5.43
CA TYR A 382 -9.76 5.01 5.24
C TYR A 382 -10.41 6.34 4.78
N PRO A 383 -10.29 7.43 5.55
CA PRO A 383 -10.92 8.71 5.23
C PRO A 383 -10.10 9.48 4.18
N HIS A 384 -10.31 9.16 2.90
CA HIS A 384 -9.64 9.81 1.76
C HIS A 384 -10.25 11.18 1.38
N GLY A 385 -11.33 11.61 2.05
CA GLY A 385 -11.84 12.99 1.98
C GLY A 385 -12.82 13.29 0.86
N VAL A 386 -12.95 12.44 -0.14
CA VAL A 386 -13.80 12.69 -1.31
C VAL A 386 -14.83 11.56 -1.50
N ARG A 387 -16.05 11.92 -1.92
CA ARG A 387 -17.04 10.95 -2.42
C ARG A 387 -16.71 10.62 -3.87
N SER A 388 -15.64 9.85 -4.05
CA SER A 388 -15.13 9.44 -5.36
C SER A 388 -16.17 8.64 -6.15
N ALA A 389 -16.07 8.64 -7.48
CA ALA A 389 -16.78 7.67 -8.29
C ALA A 389 -16.31 6.25 -7.88
N GLY A 390 -17.25 5.34 -7.65
CA GLY A 390 -17.00 4.02 -7.09
C GLY A 390 -16.88 3.96 -5.55
N TRP A 391 -17.01 5.08 -4.84
CA TRP A 391 -16.87 5.10 -3.38
C TRP A 391 -17.87 4.18 -2.66
N GLY A 392 -17.42 3.57 -1.57
CA GLY A 392 -18.24 2.73 -0.69
C GLY A 392 -18.70 3.54 0.54
N PRO A 393 -19.94 4.07 0.57
CA PRO A 393 -20.47 4.74 1.76
C PRO A 393 -20.60 3.76 2.93
N PRO A 394 -20.69 4.22 4.20
CA PRO A 394 -20.86 3.34 5.36
C PRO A 394 -22.00 2.31 5.21
N ALA A 395 -23.13 2.72 4.61
CA ALA A 395 -24.27 1.84 4.35
C ALA A 395 -23.93 0.65 3.42
N CYS A 396 -22.96 0.81 2.51
CA CYS A 396 -22.47 -0.26 1.64
C CYS A 396 -21.70 -1.33 2.44
N TRP A 397 -21.08 -0.95 3.56
CA TRP A 397 -20.41 -1.90 4.44
C TRP A 397 -21.39 -2.54 5.40
N ASP A 398 -22.40 -1.78 5.84
CA ASP A 398 -23.49 -2.27 6.69
C ASP A 398 -24.28 -3.40 6.02
N SER A 399 -24.44 -3.38 4.69
CA SER A 399 -25.15 -4.46 3.97
C SER A 399 -24.48 -5.83 4.10
N LEU A 400 -23.22 -5.91 4.57
CA LEU A 400 -22.59 -7.20 4.88
C LEU A 400 -23.28 -7.95 6.03
N THR A 401 -24.17 -7.31 6.80
CA THR A 401 -25.02 -8.02 7.78
C THR A 401 -25.97 -9.05 7.15
N GLU A 402 -26.10 -9.07 5.83
CA GLU A 402 -26.77 -10.16 5.11
C GLU A 402 -25.98 -11.48 5.18
N PHE A 403 -24.66 -11.42 5.42
CA PHE A 403 -23.75 -12.56 5.42
C PHE A 403 -23.12 -12.84 6.79
N VAL A 404 -23.11 -11.86 7.69
CA VAL A 404 -22.52 -11.96 9.04
C VAL A 404 -23.48 -11.45 10.10
N ASP A 405 -23.33 -11.89 11.36
CA ASP A 405 -24.22 -11.46 12.43
C ASP A 405 -24.12 -9.96 12.75
N ARG A 406 -22.91 -9.39 12.62
CA ARG A 406 -22.64 -8.02 13.05
C ARG A 406 -21.56 -7.34 12.23
N VAL A 407 -21.83 -6.09 11.85
CA VAL A 407 -20.87 -5.18 11.23
C VAL A 407 -20.74 -3.92 12.11
N GLU A 408 -19.51 -3.55 12.43
CA GLU A 408 -19.18 -2.35 13.18
C GLU A 408 -18.15 -1.50 12.45
N LEU A 409 -18.29 -0.18 12.55
CA LEU A 409 -17.35 0.78 11.97
C LEU A 409 -16.73 1.63 13.08
N PRO A 410 -15.88 1.04 13.94
CA PRO A 410 -15.50 1.64 15.23
C PRO A 410 -14.77 2.98 15.08
N ALA A 411 -14.05 3.19 13.97
CA ALA A 411 -13.27 4.38 13.70
C ALA A 411 -13.95 5.44 12.81
N THR A 412 -15.22 5.24 12.44
CA THR A 412 -15.86 6.03 11.39
C THR A 412 -17.05 6.85 11.91
N ASP A 413 -16.97 8.17 11.79
CA ASP A 413 -18.14 9.03 11.90
C ASP A 413 -18.92 9.04 10.58
N ARG A 414 -20.05 8.33 10.57
CA ARG A 414 -20.93 8.16 9.40
C ARG A 414 -21.40 9.47 8.78
N ARG A 415 -21.54 10.55 9.56
CA ARG A 415 -22.02 11.84 9.05
C ARG A 415 -20.91 12.65 8.39
N ARG A 416 -19.66 12.42 8.81
CA ARG A 416 -18.48 13.17 8.35
C ARG A 416 -17.65 12.44 7.30
N TYR A 417 -17.80 11.11 7.21
CA TYR A 417 -17.17 10.28 6.18
C TYR A 417 -17.59 10.74 4.76
N PRO A 418 -16.66 10.81 3.78
CA PRO A 418 -15.27 10.32 3.77
C PRO A 418 -14.21 11.27 4.35
N ALA A 419 -14.61 12.44 4.89
CA ALA A 419 -13.71 13.44 5.49
C ALA A 419 -13.59 13.31 7.04
N ASP A 420 -13.73 12.11 7.60
CA ASP A 420 -13.48 11.85 9.03
C ASP A 420 -12.01 11.53 9.33
N TYR A 421 -11.13 12.52 9.14
CA TYR A 421 -9.68 12.35 9.34
C TYR A 421 -9.27 12.02 10.79
N ARG A 422 -10.20 12.10 11.77
CA ARG A 422 -9.99 11.63 13.15
C ARG A 422 -9.69 10.13 13.19
N ALA A 423 -10.19 9.35 12.23
CA ALA A 423 -9.97 7.90 12.18
C ALA A 423 -8.48 7.54 12.17
N LEU A 424 -7.66 8.29 11.41
CA LEU A 424 -6.23 8.06 11.20
C LEU A 424 -5.40 8.03 12.52
N PRO A 425 -5.53 9.02 13.44
CA PRO A 425 -4.86 8.96 14.73
C PRO A 425 -5.63 8.20 15.83
N ALA A 426 -6.83 7.69 15.56
CA ALA A 426 -7.72 7.12 16.59
C ALA A 426 -7.95 5.60 16.46
N TYR A 427 -7.79 5.00 15.28
CA TYR A 427 -8.12 3.57 15.07
C TYR A 427 -7.44 2.65 16.07
N GLY A 428 -6.14 2.83 16.36
CA GLY A 428 -5.45 1.94 17.30
C GLY A 428 -5.93 2.06 18.75
N SER A 429 -6.46 3.22 19.19
CA SER A 429 -7.13 3.32 20.49
C SER A 429 -8.50 2.65 20.50
N LEU A 430 -9.21 2.70 19.37
CA LEU A 430 -10.53 2.11 19.24
C LEU A 430 -10.43 0.59 19.18
N LEU A 431 -9.43 0.06 18.47
CA LEU A 431 -9.09 -1.37 18.48
C LEU A 431 -8.80 -1.90 19.89
N ARG A 432 -8.12 -1.12 20.75
CA ARG A 432 -7.90 -1.53 22.15
C ARG A 432 -9.20 -1.67 22.94
N GLY A 433 -10.20 -0.85 22.65
CA GLY A 433 -11.52 -0.95 23.29
C GLY A 433 -12.27 -2.24 22.94
N LEU A 434 -11.91 -2.91 21.85
CA LEU A 434 -12.56 -4.13 21.37
C LEU A 434 -12.08 -5.42 22.07
N ALA A 435 -11.10 -5.33 22.96
CA ALA A 435 -10.53 -6.50 23.64
C ALA A 435 -11.56 -7.27 24.48
N GLY A 436 -12.61 -6.60 24.99
CA GLY A 436 -13.78 -7.25 25.59
C GLY A 436 -13.49 -8.23 26.74
N GLY A 437 -12.35 -8.11 27.42
CA GLY A 437 -11.93 -9.06 28.47
C GLY A 437 -11.26 -10.36 27.95
N THR A 438 -11.08 -10.50 26.63
CA THR A 438 -10.32 -11.60 26.03
C THR A 438 -8.84 -11.50 26.44
N PRO A 439 -8.19 -12.61 26.85
CA PRO A 439 -6.74 -12.62 27.06
C PRO A 439 -6.01 -12.10 25.83
N GLU A 440 -4.97 -11.28 26.03
CA GLU A 440 -4.17 -10.80 24.91
C GLU A 440 -3.51 -11.98 24.19
N LEU A 441 -3.83 -12.18 22.91
CA LEU A 441 -3.20 -13.24 22.12
C LEU A 441 -1.83 -12.78 21.61
N PRO A 442 -0.87 -13.72 21.49
CA PRO A 442 0.38 -13.42 20.83
C PRO A 442 0.12 -13.18 19.34
N LEU A 443 1.05 -12.47 18.70
CA LEU A 443 1.10 -12.44 17.24
C LEU A 443 1.24 -13.88 16.70
N PRO A 444 0.61 -14.19 15.56
CA PRO A 444 0.85 -15.43 14.85
C PRO A 444 2.34 -15.69 14.63
N THR A 445 2.71 -16.96 14.61
CA THR A 445 4.06 -17.40 14.27
C THR A 445 3.91 -18.54 13.28
N LEU A 446 4.28 -18.28 12.03
CA LEU A 446 4.20 -19.20 10.92
C LEU A 446 5.59 -19.29 10.26
N SER A 447 5.98 -20.48 9.84
CA SER A 447 7.15 -20.69 9.01
C SER A 447 6.87 -20.32 7.55
N ALA A 448 7.93 -20.07 6.78
CA ALA A 448 7.81 -19.87 5.33
C ALA A 448 7.13 -21.07 4.65
N ALA A 449 7.48 -22.29 5.04
CA ALA A 449 6.89 -23.51 4.51
C ALA A 449 5.36 -23.58 4.76
N GLU A 450 4.91 -23.25 5.97
CA GLU A 450 3.48 -23.22 6.30
C GLU A 450 2.73 -22.16 5.48
N VAL A 451 3.31 -20.95 5.36
CA VAL A 451 2.70 -19.88 4.54
C VAL A 451 2.64 -20.30 3.08
N LEU A 452 3.72 -20.79 2.48
CA LEU A 452 3.74 -21.19 1.07
C LEU A 452 2.79 -22.36 0.79
N ALA A 453 2.74 -23.36 1.67
CA ALA A 453 1.79 -24.46 1.55
C ALA A 453 0.34 -23.98 1.68
N GLY A 454 0.06 -23.07 2.61
CA GLY A 454 -1.25 -22.47 2.77
C GLY A 454 -1.66 -21.62 1.57
N LEU A 455 -0.77 -20.78 1.05
CA LEU A 455 -1.03 -19.97 -0.15
C LEU A 455 -1.28 -20.84 -1.39
N ARG A 456 -0.55 -21.96 -1.58
CA ARG A 456 -0.85 -22.91 -2.67
C ARG A 456 -2.23 -23.54 -2.55
N ARG A 457 -2.70 -23.80 -1.33
CA ARG A 457 -4.01 -24.42 -1.07
C ARG A 457 -5.16 -23.41 -1.13
N LEU A 458 -4.94 -22.19 -0.63
CA LEU A 458 -5.98 -21.17 -0.39
C LEU A 458 -6.01 -20.10 -1.48
N GLY A 459 -4.97 -19.98 -2.30
CA GLY A 459 -4.82 -18.90 -3.28
C GLY A 459 -5.74 -18.99 -4.50
N GLY A 460 -6.31 -20.17 -4.76
CA GLY A 460 -7.19 -20.38 -5.91
C GLY A 460 -6.52 -20.00 -7.23
N THR A 461 -7.24 -19.28 -8.10
CA THR A 461 -6.73 -18.75 -9.37
C THR A 461 -6.08 -17.37 -9.24
N GLU A 462 -6.37 -16.65 -8.15
CA GLU A 462 -5.98 -15.25 -7.97
C GLU A 462 -4.58 -15.10 -7.33
N VAL A 463 -4.11 -16.12 -6.61
CA VAL A 463 -2.78 -16.17 -5.99
C VAL A 463 -2.10 -17.49 -6.31
N SER A 464 -0.85 -17.41 -6.79
CA SER A 464 -0.01 -18.56 -7.11
C SER A 464 1.36 -18.44 -6.44
N VAL A 465 1.94 -19.59 -6.10
CA VAL A 465 3.30 -19.68 -5.58
C VAL A 465 4.16 -20.41 -6.60
N ILE A 466 5.21 -19.75 -7.08
CA ILE A 466 6.16 -20.26 -8.05
C ILE A 466 7.49 -20.45 -7.32
N ASP A 467 8.01 -21.67 -7.33
CA ASP A 467 9.36 -21.96 -6.85
C ASP A 467 10.32 -21.69 -8.01
N ASP A 468 11.02 -20.56 -7.94
CA ASP A 468 11.98 -20.18 -8.96
C ASP A 468 13.32 -20.86 -8.63
N ASP A 469 13.48 -22.10 -9.10
CA ASP A 469 14.72 -22.87 -8.94
C ASP A 469 15.84 -22.30 -9.83
N ALA A 470 17.03 -22.16 -9.27
CA ALA A 470 18.22 -21.64 -9.96
C ALA A 470 18.68 -22.50 -11.16
N SER A 471 18.10 -23.70 -11.36
CA SER A 471 18.47 -24.65 -12.42
C SER A 471 17.67 -24.54 -13.72
N ASP A 472 16.54 -23.82 -13.74
CA ASP A 472 15.57 -23.91 -14.86
C ASP A 472 15.54 -22.68 -15.79
N GLN A 473 16.50 -21.76 -15.68
CA GLN A 473 16.63 -20.65 -16.63
C GLN A 473 17.69 -20.91 -17.71
N PRO A 474 17.36 -20.74 -19.00
CA PRO A 474 18.35 -20.83 -20.07
C PRO A 474 19.37 -19.70 -19.92
N ARG A 475 20.64 -20.07 -19.77
CA ARG A 475 21.77 -19.13 -19.76
C ARG A 475 21.83 -18.40 -21.10
N HIS A 476 21.14 -17.27 -21.24
CA HIS A 476 21.39 -16.34 -22.33
C HIS A 476 22.69 -15.59 -22.04
N GLY A 477 23.76 -16.11 -22.64
CA GLY A 477 25.08 -15.50 -22.59
C GLY A 477 25.02 -14.08 -23.13
N ARG A 478 25.41 -13.12 -22.28
CA ARG A 478 25.78 -11.78 -22.74
C ARG A 478 27.03 -11.90 -23.61
N ARG A 479 26.91 -11.47 -24.87
CA ARG A 479 28.04 -10.91 -25.62
C ARG A 479 27.92 -9.40 -25.61
#